data_AF-A0AAD5HFM8-F1
#
_entry.id   AF-A0AAD5HFM8-F1
#
_cell.length_a   1.000
_cell.length_b   1.000
_cell.length_c   1.000
_cell.angle_alpha   90.00
_cell.angle_beta   90.00
_cell.angle_gamma   90.00
#
_symmetry.space_group_name_H-M   'P 1'
#
loop_
_entity.id
_entity.type
_entity.pdbx_description
1 polymer ?
#
loop_
_entity_poly.entity_id
_entity_poly.type
_entity_poly.pdbx_seq_one_letter_code
_entity_poly.pdbx_strand_id
1 'polypeptide(L)'
;MNPSAFDRDDPWQNEDDVVRGTNDDATISRMSAASLGYIDDPYVQFFVKKPIRRPPIINRGSYIRYQALNHVVQRFLQSGDASSKKQIVSLGAGFDTRYFLLKAGKIPASGVNFKYFEIDFPEMIAKKASIIRRRTELATMLDSPTVERGGMELGSADYALIGGDLRHWDNIADRLAYHGFQPE
;
A
#
# COMPACT_ATOMS: atom_id res chain seq x y z
N MET A 1 39.37 5.31 -24.53
CA MET A 1 39.30 6.00 -23.23
C MET A 1 38.00 5.58 -22.57
N ASN A 2 38.10 4.87 -21.44
CA ASN A 2 36.97 4.43 -20.63
C ASN A 2 36.37 5.65 -19.90
N PRO A 3 35.05 5.87 -19.91
CA PRO A 3 34.42 6.72 -18.91
C PRO A 3 34.41 5.96 -17.57
N SER A 4 34.94 6.62 -16.54
CA SER A 4 34.97 6.21 -15.13
C SER A 4 33.61 5.68 -14.65
N ALA A 5 33.55 4.46 -14.11
CA ALA A 5 33.54 4.24 -12.66
C ALA A 5 32.57 5.21 -11.97
N PHE A 6 31.26 4.92 -12.09
CA PHE A 6 30.48 4.43 -10.96
C PHE A 6 30.45 5.42 -9.80
N ASP A 7 29.45 6.31 -9.84
CA ASP A 7 28.80 6.91 -8.66
C ASP A 7 28.34 5.80 -7.71
N ARG A 8 29.26 5.22 -6.93
CA ARG A 8 29.01 4.02 -6.11
C ARG A 8 28.81 4.29 -4.63
N ASP A 9 28.79 5.55 -4.21
CA ASP A 9 28.69 5.92 -2.79
C ASP A 9 27.71 7.08 -2.58
N ASP A 10 26.46 6.93 -3.04
CA ASP A 10 25.36 7.74 -2.48
C ASP A 10 24.90 7.10 -1.16
N PRO A 11 25.16 7.73 0.02
CA PRO A 11 24.76 7.19 1.31
C PRO A 11 23.25 6.95 1.41
N TRP A 12 22.44 7.70 0.66
CA TRP A 12 20.99 7.55 0.63
C TRP A 12 20.54 6.29 -0.09
N GLN A 13 21.34 5.76 -1.04
CA GLN A 13 20.96 4.54 -1.77
C GLN A 13 21.02 3.29 -0.89
N ASN A 14 21.99 3.24 0.03
CA ASN A 14 22.09 2.18 1.04
C ASN A 14 20.98 2.31 2.10
N GLU A 15 20.66 3.54 2.53
CA GLU A 15 19.52 3.78 3.41
C GLU A 15 18.18 3.39 2.76
N ASP A 16 17.98 3.70 1.49
CA ASP A 16 16.76 3.35 0.75
C ASP A 16 16.63 1.82 0.58
N ASP A 17 17.74 1.08 0.43
CA ASP A 17 17.74 -0.39 0.44
C ASP A 17 17.35 -0.95 1.82
N VAL A 18 17.84 -0.36 2.91
CA VAL A 18 17.47 -0.74 4.30
C VAL A 18 15.98 -0.44 4.57
N VAL A 19 15.48 0.71 4.14
CA VAL A 19 14.06 1.08 4.22
C VAL A 19 13.20 0.08 3.45
N ARG A 20 13.63 -0.33 2.25
CA ARG A 20 12.95 -1.37 1.46
C ARG A 20 12.94 -2.74 2.15
N GLY A 21 14.02 -3.10 2.85
CA GLY A 21 14.07 -4.29 3.70
C GLY A 21 13.00 -4.29 4.81
N THR A 22 12.67 -3.12 5.35
CA THR A 22 11.63 -2.97 6.39
C THR A 22 10.24 -3.33 5.88
N ASN A 23 9.92 -3.00 4.61
CA ASN A 23 8.65 -3.41 3.99
C ASN A 23 8.53 -4.93 3.90
N ASP A 24 9.58 -5.62 3.45
CA ASP A 24 9.55 -7.08 3.31
C ASP A 24 9.42 -7.74 4.71
N ASP A 25 10.14 -7.26 5.73
CA ASP A 25 10.01 -7.77 7.11
C ASP A 25 8.60 -7.60 7.68
N ALA A 26 8.00 -6.42 7.50
CA ALA A 26 6.64 -6.10 7.93
C ALA A 26 5.59 -6.98 7.21
N THR A 27 5.74 -7.16 5.90
CA THR A 27 4.82 -7.99 5.09
C THR A 27 4.92 -9.47 5.49
N ILE A 28 6.13 -9.98 5.74
CA ILE A 28 6.35 -11.35 6.26
C ILE A 28 5.72 -11.50 7.65
N SER A 29 5.90 -10.52 8.54
CA SER A 29 5.32 -10.54 9.89
C SER A 29 3.78 -10.51 9.87
N ARG A 30 3.18 -9.80 8.91
CA ARG A 30 1.74 -9.81 8.68
C ARG A 30 1.27 -11.15 8.10
N MET A 31 1.97 -11.72 7.12
CA MET A 31 1.66 -13.05 6.56
C MET A 31 1.78 -14.17 7.60
N SER A 32 2.76 -14.09 8.50
CA SER A 32 2.87 -15.01 9.64
C SER A 32 1.63 -14.93 10.53
N ALA A 33 1.19 -13.73 10.89
CA ALA A 33 0.00 -13.54 11.72
C ALA A 33 -1.28 -14.02 10.99
N ALA A 34 -1.41 -13.74 9.68
CA ALA A 34 -2.54 -14.18 8.88
C ALA A 34 -2.62 -15.71 8.76
N SER A 35 -1.50 -16.37 8.43
CA SER A 35 -1.45 -17.84 8.31
C SER A 35 -1.71 -18.59 9.61
N LEU A 36 -1.58 -17.91 10.77
CA LEU A 36 -1.87 -18.45 12.09
C LEU A 36 -3.23 -18.01 12.64
N GLY A 37 -4.06 -17.36 11.83
CA GLY A 37 -5.42 -16.97 12.21
C GLY A 37 -5.51 -15.79 13.17
N TYR A 38 -4.40 -15.06 13.39
CA TYR A 38 -4.46 -13.80 14.14
C TYR A 38 -5.17 -12.71 13.32
N ILE A 39 -4.96 -12.69 12.01
CA ILE A 39 -5.47 -11.67 11.08
C ILE A 39 -6.26 -12.35 9.96
N ASP A 40 -7.44 -11.85 9.64
CA ASP A 40 -8.20 -12.25 8.44
C ASP A 40 -7.78 -11.39 7.25
N ASP A 41 -6.68 -11.80 6.59
CA ASP A 41 -6.14 -11.12 5.42
C ASP A 41 -5.76 -12.13 4.33
N PRO A 42 -6.65 -12.38 3.35
CA PRO A 42 -6.39 -13.33 2.28
C PRO A 42 -5.47 -12.77 1.18
N TYR A 43 -5.12 -11.48 1.23
CA TYR A 43 -4.39 -10.80 0.15
C TYR A 43 -2.89 -10.70 0.43
N VAL A 44 -2.47 -10.68 1.70
CA VAL A 44 -1.05 -10.50 2.07
C VAL A 44 -0.14 -11.59 1.48
N GLN A 45 -0.67 -12.79 1.26
CA GLN A 45 0.06 -13.90 0.64
C GLN A 45 0.58 -13.57 -0.76
N PHE A 46 -0.07 -12.69 -1.52
CA PHE A 46 0.36 -12.32 -2.87
C PHE A 46 1.61 -11.45 -2.88
N PHE A 47 1.94 -10.83 -1.75
CA PHE A 47 3.05 -9.90 -1.61
C PHE A 47 4.27 -10.50 -0.90
N VAL A 48 4.19 -11.76 -0.47
CA VAL A 48 5.30 -12.47 0.20
C VAL A 48 5.85 -13.56 -0.69
N LYS A 49 7.15 -13.45 -1.05
CA LYS A 49 7.83 -14.50 -1.84
C LYS A 49 8.08 -15.76 -1.03
N LYS A 50 8.50 -15.62 0.24
CA LYS A 50 8.85 -16.74 1.12
C LYS A 50 8.26 -16.51 2.51
N PRO A 51 7.12 -17.14 2.83
CA PRO A 51 6.51 -17.04 4.15
C PRO A 51 7.45 -17.59 5.23
N ILE A 52 7.58 -16.86 6.34
CA ILE A 52 8.38 -17.27 7.51
C ILE A 52 7.50 -17.07 8.74
N ARG A 53 7.38 -18.11 9.58
CA ARG A 53 6.65 -17.99 10.86
C ARG A 53 7.46 -17.11 11.81
N ARG A 54 6.78 -16.15 12.45
CA ARG A 54 7.35 -15.29 13.49
C ARG A 54 6.99 -15.80 14.89
N PRO A 55 7.79 -15.45 15.91
CA PRO A 55 7.47 -15.74 17.31
C PRO A 55 6.09 -15.19 17.72
N PRO A 56 5.40 -15.81 18.69
CA PRO A 56 4.07 -15.37 19.14
C PRO A 56 3.97 -13.89 19.50
N ILE A 57 5.01 -13.32 20.13
CA ILE A 57 5.04 -11.90 20.50
C ILE A 57 4.98 -10.97 19.29
N ILE A 58 5.63 -11.34 18.19
CA ILE A 58 5.59 -10.58 16.93
C ILE A 58 4.21 -10.70 16.29
N ASN A 59 3.61 -11.90 16.25
CA ASN A 59 2.25 -12.08 15.70
C ASN A 59 1.20 -11.29 16.50
N ARG A 60 1.33 -11.23 17.84
CA ARG A 60 0.49 -10.37 18.69
C ARG A 60 0.66 -8.89 18.37
N GLY A 61 1.90 -8.43 18.15
CA GLY A 61 2.17 -7.07 17.69
C GLY A 61 1.51 -6.75 16.34
N SER A 62 1.66 -7.64 15.36
CA SER A 62 0.99 -7.53 14.04
C SER A 62 -0.53 -7.47 14.18
N TYR A 63 -1.12 -8.31 15.04
CA TYR A 63 -2.56 -8.31 15.31
C TYR A 63 -3.04 -6.98 15.91
N ILE A 64 -2.36 -6.47 16.94
CA ILE A 64 -2.73 -5.21 17.59
C ILE A 64 -2.64 -4.06 16.57
N ARG A 65 -1.56 -3.99 15.79
CA ARG A 65 -1.40 -2.99 14.73
C ARG A 65 -2.52 -3.08 13.69
N TYR A 66 -2.87 -4.30 13.26
CA TYR A 66 -3.96 -4.55 12.32
C TYR A 66 -5.30 -4.05 12.86
N GLN A 67 -5.65 -4.45 14.09
CA GLN A 67 -6.91 -4.06 14.73
C GLN A 67 -6.99 -2.55 14.98
N ALA A 68 -5.90 -1.93 15.41
CA ALA A 68 -5.85 -0.48 15.65
C ALA A 68 -6.10 0.31 14.36
N LEU A 69 -5.43 -0.05 13.26
CA LEU A 69 -5.63 0.59 11.96
C LEU A 69 -7.05 0.36 11.43
N ASN A 70 -7.56 -0.87 11.53
CA ASN A 70 -8.94 -1.16 11.15
C ASN A 70 -9.93 -0.31 11.94
N HIS A 71 -9.74 -0.18 13.25
CA HIS A 71 -10.60 0.63 14.10
C HIS A 71 -10.62 2.09 13.68
N VAL A 72 -9.44 2.70 13.49
CA VAL A 72 -9.33 4.12 13.11
C VAL A 72 -9.92 4.37 11.72
N VAL A 73 -9.60 3.51 10.74
CA VAL A 73 -10.10 3.64 9.37
C VAL A 73 -11.62 3.46 9.33
N GLN A 74 -12.15 2.46 10.04
CA GLN A 74 -13.59 2.25 10.12
C GLN A 74 -14.30 3.46 10.73
N ARG A 75 -13.79 4.00 11.84
CA ARG A 75 -14.36 5.19 12.47
C ARG A 75 -14.35 6.40 11.53
N PHE A 76 -13.27 6.59 10.79
CA PHE A 76 -13.18 7.65 9.78
C PHE A 76 -14.23 7.46 8.66
N LEU A 77 -14.33 6.26 8.10
CA LEU A 77 -15.29 5.95 7.03
C LEU A 77 -16.75 6.10 7.48
N GLN A 78 -17.04 5.88 8.76
CA GLN A 78 -18.37 6.05 9.37
C GLN A 78 -18.64 7.48 9.87
N SER A 79 -17.67 8.38 9.78
CA SER A 79 -17.80 9.76 10.29
C SER A 79 -18.33 10.73 9.23
N GLY A 80 -18.94 11.83 9.67
CA GLY A 80 -19.43 12.90 8.80
C GLY A 80 -20.63 12.49 7.94
N ASP A 81 -20.85 13.20 6.83
CA ASP A 81 -21.94 12.89 5.91
C ASP A 81 -21.67 11.62 5.11
N ALA A 82 -22.63 10.70 5.09
CA ALA A 82 -22.60 9.45 4.33
C ALA A 82 -22.58 9.68 2.81
N SER A 83 -23.06 10.83 2.34
CA SER A 83 -23.04 11.20 0.91
C SER A 83 -21.65 11.66 0.43
N SER A 84 -20.80 12.12 1.36
CA SER A 84 -19.47 12.65 1.04
C SER A 84 -18.47 11.55 0.69
N LYS A 85 -17.69 11.77 -0.37
CA LYS A 85 -16.61 10.86 -0.76
C LYS A 85 -15.47 10.93 0.26
N LYS A 86 -15.16 9.81 0.90
CA LYS A 86 -14.04 9.70 1.84
C LYS A 86 -12.73 9.49 1.10
N GLN A 87 -11.65 10.08 1.60
CA GLN A 87 -10.34 9.97 0.98
C GLN A 87 -9.32 9.50 2.01
N ILE A 88 -8.68 8.37 1.74
CA ILE A 88 -7.65 7.80 2.61
C ILE A 88 -6.33 7.91 1.87
N VAL A 89 -5.34 8.55 2.48
CA VAL A 89 -3.98 8.64 1.95
C VAL A 89 -3.05 7.86 2.86
N SER A 90 -2.50 6.76 2.37
CA SER A 90 -1.54 5.91 3.07
C SER A 90 -0.12 6.24 2.62
N LEU A 91 0.65 6.89 3.48
CA LEU A 91 2.03 7.29 3.23
C LEU A 91 2.99 6.17 3.65
N GLY A 92 3.92 5.79 2.76
CA GLY A 92 4.80 4.63 2.98
C GLY A 92 3.99 3.33 3.06
N ALA A 93 3.08 3.14 2.10
CA ALA A 93 2.10 2.06 2.15
C ALA A 93 2.70 0.66 2.01
N GLY A 94 3.86 0.54 1.38
CA GLY A 94 4.49 -0.74 1.10
C GLY A 94 3.51 -1.73 0.44
N PHE A 95 3.48 -2.96 0.94
CA PHE A 95 2.49 -3.96 0.53
C PHE A 95 1.25 -4.05 1.43
N ASP A 96 0.77 -2.93 1.99
CA ASP A 96 -0.52 -2.89 2.68
C ASP A 96 -1.65 -3.43 1.76
N THR A 97 -2.57 -4.20 2.32
CA THR A 97 -3.66 -4.89 1.64
C THR A 97 -5.03 -4.30 1.96
N ARG A 98 -5.08 -3.23 2.75
CA ARG A 98 -6.30 -2.65 3.32
C ARG A 98 -7.31 -2.17 2.29
N TYR A 99 -6.87 -1.64 1.15
CA TYR A 99 -7.76 -1.37 0.02
C TYR A 99 -8.56 -2.61 -0.38
N PHE A 100 -7.89 -3.75 -0.57
CA PHE A 100 -8.53 -5.02 -0.93
C PHE A 100 -9.45 -5.54 0.19
N LEU A 101 -9.04 -5.38 1.46
CA LEU A 101 -9.87 -5.75 2.60
C LEU A 101 -11.17 -4.90 2.68
N LEU A 102 -11.08 -3.60 2.38
CA LEU A 102 -12.25 -2.71 2.29
C LEU A 102 -13.16 -3.11 1.12
N LYS A 103 -12.60 -3.31 -0.08
CA LYS A 103 -13.37 -3.72 -1.27
C LYS A 103 -14.06 -5.07 -1.10
N ALA A 104 -13.42 -6.00 -0.37
CA ALA A 104 -13.98 -7.32 -0.08
C ALA A 104 -14.98 -7.33 1.10
N GLY A 105 -15.25 -6.18 1.73
CA GLY A 105 -16.14 -6.09 2.89
C GLY A 105 -15.59 -6.75 4.16
N LYS A 106 -14.28 -7.07 4.21
CA LYS A 106 -13.61 -7.62 5.40
C LYS A 106 -13.42 -6.56 6.49
N ILE A 107 -13.35 -5.30 6.10
CA ILE A 107 -13.42 -4.14 7.00
C ILE A 107 -14.78 -3.45 6.74
N PRO A 108 -15.64 -3.24 7.75
CA PRO A 108 -16.96 -2.66 7.55
C PRO A 108 -16.91 -1.26 6.94
N ALA A 109 -17.32 -1.15 5.67
CA ALA A 109 -17.39 0.10 4.91
C ALA A 109 -18.56 0.11 3.91
N SER A 110 -19.56 -0.77 4.09
CA SER A 110 -20.66 -0.95 3.15
C SER A 110 -21.41 0.35 2.89
N GLY A 111 -21.58 0.69 1.61
CA GLY A 111 -22.27 1.90 1.16
C GLY A 111 -21.45 3.20 1.29
N VAL A 112 -20.20 3.14 1.77
CA VAL A 112 -19.32 4.31 1.84
C VAL A 112 -18.64 4.52 0.50
N ASN A 113 -18.84 5.68 -0.10
CA ASN A 113 -18.06 6.12 -1.25
C ASN A 113 -16.67 6.57 -0.77
N PHE A 114 -15.61 5.87 -1.16
CA PHE A 114 -14.25 6.26 -0.83
C PHE A 114 -13.31 6.19 -2.02
N LYS A 115 -12.19 6.93 -1.94
CA LYS A 115 -11.01 6.71 -2.76
C LYS A 115 -9.78 6.53 -1.88
N TYR A 116 -8.97 5.56 -2.23
CA TYR A 116 -7.83 5.14 -1.45
C TYR A 116 -6.54 5.39 -2.23
N PHE A 117 -5.64 6.19 -1.67
CA PHE A 117 -4.37 6.57 -2.26
C PHE A 117 -3.25 5.93 -1.45
N GLU A 118 -2.28 5.37 -2.14
CA GLU A 118 -1.05 4.85 -1.55
C GLU A 118 0.15 5.51 -2.19
N ILE A 119 1.05 5.99 -1.35
CA ILE A 119 2.29 6.62 -1.76
C ILE A 119 3.44 5.82 -1.18
N ASP A 120 4.41 5.51 -2.03
CA ASP A 120 5.66 4.87 -1.66
C ASP A 120 6.72 5.18 -2.71
N PHE A 121 7.95 4.73 -2.49
CA PHE A 121 9.01 4.86 -3.47
C PHE A 121 8.60 4.26 -4.83
N PRO A 122 9.00 4.87 -5.95
CA PRO A 122 8.55 4.44 -7.28
C PRO A 122 8.80 2.95 -7.58
N GLU A 123 9.90 2.38 -7.10
CA GLU A 123 10.25 0.97 -7.23
C GLU A 123 9.27 0.05 -6.46
N MET A 124 8.84 0.50 -5.28
CA MET A 124 7.88 -0.23 -4.45
C MET A 124 6.51 -0.24 -5.12
N ILE A 125 6.08 0.92 -5.64
CA ILE A 125 4.84 1.03 -6.40
C ILE A 125 4.89 0.20 -7.67
N ALA A 126 5.99 0.23 -8.43
CA ALA A 126 6.14 -0.60 -9.63
C ALA A 126 6.02 -2.10 -9.32
N LYS A 127 6.65 -2.56 -8.23
CA LYS A 127 6.54 -3.95 -7.77
C LYS A 127 5.11 -4.29 -7.36
N LYS A 128 4.44 -3.42 -6.60
CA LYS A 128 3.05 -3.61 -6.16
C LYS A 128 2.06 -3.63 -7.34
N ALA A 129 2.14 -2.65 -8.22
CA ALA A 129 1.32 -2.56 -9.43
C ALA A 129 1.50 -3.80 -10.32
N SER A 130 2.75 -4.28 -10.48
CA SER A 130 3.02 -5.53 -11.21
C SER A 130 2.38 -6.75 -10.55
N ILE A 131 2.38 -6.85 -9.21
CA ILE A 131 1.74 -7.95 -8.49
C ILE A 131 0.23 -7.90 -8.68
N ILE A 132 -0.39 -6.73 -8.46
CA ILE A 132 -1.84 -6.52 -8.60
C ILE A 132 -2.32 -6.95 -9.99
N ARG A 133 -1.61 -6.53 -11.04
CA ARG A 133 -1.98 -6.87 -12.44
C ARG A 133 -1.84 -8.35 -12.78
N ARG A 134 -0.91 -9.06 -12.15
CA ARG A 134 -0.65 -10.49 -12.44
C ARG A 134 -1.51 -11.43 -11.62
N ARG A 135 -2.21 -10.93 -10.60
CA ARG A 135 -3.09 -11.71 -9.73
C ARG A 135 -4.53 -11.35 -10.01
N THR A 136 -5.27 -12.26 -10.62
CA THR A 136 -6.67 -12.05 -10.99
C THR A 136 -7.50 -11.62 -9.79
N GLU A 137 -7.24 -12.19 -8.61
CA GLU A 137 -7.91 -11.90 -7.34
C GLU A 137 -7.75 -10.44 -6.88
N LEU A 138 -6.68 -9.76 -7.30
CA LEU A 138 -6.45 -8.35 -7.01
C LEU A 138 -6.91 -7.49 -8.19
N ALA A 139 -6.58 -7.87 -9.42
CA ALA A 139 -6.88 -7.12 -10.63
C ALA A 139 -8.39 -6.90 -10.82
N THR A 140 -9.22 -7.90 -10.53
CA THR A 140 -10.69 -7.79 -10.68
C THR A 140 -11.35 -6.90 -9.64
N MET A 141 -10.63 -6.49 -8.58
CA MET A 141 -11.15 -5.54 -7.59
C MET A 141 -11.01 -4.08 -8.02
N LEU A 142 -10.26 -3.81 -9.11
CA LEU A 142 -10.07 -2.46 -9.63
C LEU A 142 -10.87 -2.30 -10.91
N ASP A 143 -11.65 -1.22 -10.99
CA ASP A 143 -12.39 -0.89 -12.19
C ASP A 143 -11.49 -0.15 -13.19
N SER A 144 -11.22 -0.81 -14.33
CA SER A 144 -10.46 -0.28 -15.46
C SER A 144 -9.14 0.42 -15.07
N PRO A 145 -8.21 -0.29 -14.40
CA PRO A 145 -7.00 0.34 -13.89
C PRO A 145 -6.08 0.80 -15.03
N THR A 146 -5.63 2.05 -14.97
CA THR A 146 -4.60 2.61 -15.83
C THR A 146 -3.24 2.49 -15.17
N VAL A 147 -2.20 2.28 -15.98
CA VAL A 147 -0.82 2.22 -15.51
C VAL A 147 -0.04 3.30 -16.22
N GLU A 148 0.60 4.17 -15.45
CA GLU A 148 1.33 5.32 -15.97
C GLU A 148 2.79 5.26 -15.53
N ARG A 149 3.62 6.12 -16.14
CA ARG A 149 5.04 6.33 -15.79
C ARG A 149 5.83 5.02 -15.63
N GLY A 150 5.69 4.11 -16.59
CA GLY A 150 6.44 2.85 -16.59
C GLY A 150 6.07 1.89 -15.46
N GLY A 151 4.88 2.02 -14.86
CA GLY A 151 4.43 1.18 -13.75
C GLY A 151 4.58 1.81 -12.38
N MET A 152 5.21 2.99 -12.29
CA MET A 152 5.38 3.72 -11.04
C MET A 152 4.10 4.40 -10.57
N GLU A 153 3.03 4.33 -11.35
CA GLU A 153 1.70 4.78 -10.94
C GLU A 153 0.63 3.82 -11.47
N LEU A 154 -0.41 3.63 -10.68
CA LEU A 154 -1.60 2.87 -11.05
C LEU A 154 -2.84 3.64 -10.58
N GLY A 155 -3.80 3.91 -11.45
CA GLY A 155 -5.04 4.61 -11.11
C GLY A 155 -6.27 3.78 -11.43
N SER A 156 -7.29 3.84 -10.57
CA SER A 156 -8.67 3.43 -10.83
C SER A 156 -9.63 4.50 -10.29
N ALA A 157 -10.94 4.25 -10.40
CA ALA A 157 -11.97 5.14 -9.89
C ALA A 157 -11.83 5.40 -8.37
N ASP A 158 -11.47 4.36 -7.61
CA ASP A 158 -11.48 4.28 -6.15
C ASP A 158 -10.11 3.91 -5.53
N TYR A 159 -9.08 3.68 -6.34
CA TYR A 159 -7.73 3.38 -5.89
C TYR A 159 -6.69 4.15 -6.69
N ALA A 160 -5.59 4.54 -6.05
CA ALA A 160 -4.42 5.08 -6.73
C ALA A 160 -3.14 4.66 -6.01
N LEU A 161 -2.16 4.20 -6.79
CA LEU A 161 -0.77 4.02 -6.39
C LEU A 161 0.06 5.13 -7.01
N ILE A 162 0.83 5.84 -6.19
CA ILE A 162 1.61 6.99 -6.61
C ILE A 162 3.07 6.79 -6.16
N GLY A 163 3.95 6.62 -7.14
CA GLY A 163 5.39 6.55 -6.93
C GLY A 163 5.98 7.93 -6.65
N GLY A 164 6.54 8.11 -5.46
CA GLY A 164 7.16 9.36 -5.07
C GLY A 164 7.92 9.24 -3.75
N ASP A 165 8.95 10.07 -3.63
CA ASP A 165 9.70 10.21 -2.37
C ASP A 165 8.98 11.22 -1.48
N LEU A 166 8.55 10.79 -0.29
CA LEU A 166 7.83 11.62 0.69
C LEU A 166 8.64 12.85 1.14
N ARG A 167 9.97 12.84 0.97
CA ARG A 167 10.84 14.01 1.22
C ARG A 167 10.63 15.13 0.19
N HIS A 168 10.05 14.81 -0.97
CA HIS A 168 9.76 15.71 -2.09
C HIS A 168 8.24 15.86 -2.30
N TRP A 169 7.56 16.39 -1.29
CA TRP A 169 6.09 16.39 -1.20
C TRP A 169 5.37 17.09 -2.35
N ASP A 170 5.89 18.21 -2.86
CA ASP A 170 5.20 19.00 -3.88
C ASP A 170 4.90 18.16 -5.14
N ASN A 171 5.86 17.33 -5.56
CA ASN A 171 5.67 16.39 -6.67
C ASN A 171 4.57 15.37 -6.39
N ILE A 172 4.42 14.92 -5.14
CA ILE A 172 3.39 13.96 -4.75
C ILE A 172 2.02 14.63 -4.70
N ALA A 173 1.94 15.86 -4.19
CA ALA A 173 0.69 16.63 -4.12
C ALA A 173 0.08 16.83 -5.51
N ASP A 174 0.90 17.18 -6.50
CA ASP A 174 0.46 17.31 -7.91
C ASP A 174 -0.09 15.98 -8.45
N ARG A 175 0.56 14.86 -8.13
CA ARG A 175 0.09 13.53 -8.56
C ARG A 175 -1.17 13.09 -7.81
N LEU A 176 -1.31 13.41 -6.53
CA LEU A 176 -2.54 13.17 -5.77
C LEU A 176 -3.72 13.90 -6.43
N ALA A 177 -3.56 15.19 -6.73
CA ALA A 177 -4.59 15.98 -7.41
C ALA A 177 -4.92 15.43 -8.81
N TYR A 178 -3.90 15.03 -9.58
CA TYR A 178 -4.10 14.37 -10.88
C TYR A 178 -4.93 13.09 -10.76
N HIS A 179 -4.70 12.28 -9.72
CA HIS A 179 -5.50 11.08 -9.42
C HIS A 179 -6.83 11.39 -8.73
N GLY A 180 -7.23 12.66 -8.64
CA GLY A 180 -8.55 13.08 -8.16
C GLY A 180 -8.65 13.18 -6.64
N PHE A 181 -7.54 13.42 -5.94
CA PHE A 181 -7.59 13.87 -4.55
C PHE A 181 -8.21 15.28 -4.47
N GLN A 182 -9.19 15.46 -3.60
CA GLN A 182 -9.89 16.71 -3.36
C GLN A 182 -9.54 17.23 -1.95
N PRO A 183 -8.91 18.39 -1.81
CA PRO A 183 -8.56 18.94 -0.50
C PRO A 183 -9.74 19.55 0.28
N GLU A 184 -10.93 19.61 -0.33
CA GLU A 184 -12.16 20.20 0.22
C GLU A 184 -13.15 19.16 0.76
#